data_AF-A0A970VL98-F1
#
_entry.id   AF-A0A970VL98-F1
#
_cell.length_a   1.000
_cell.length_b   1.000
_cell.length_c   1.000
_cell.angle_alpha   90.00
_cell.angle_beta   90.00
_cell.angle_gamma   90.00
#
_symmetry.space_group_name_H-M   'P 1'
#
loop_
_entity.id
_entity.type
_entity.pdbx_description
1 polymer ?
#
loop_
_entity_poly.entity_id
_entity_poly.type
_entity_poly.pdbx_seq_one_letter_code
_entity_poly.pdbx_strand_id
1 'polypeptide(L)'
;MQLPKTFNQCLTDLMKNSQLSATKLGTQLRCKTELKRIMNDQSTHKNREQLYEQLVANAVFSRDELARLQTALHVSRIGIESYLSRHSIVQLLSSENNQPEHVLHMVKGGTLSERLQCFSDSDSIDILCVNCCFNNLYHSLAPLFSDPKRSIQMNHYIRISHGGYNMATIINAVLPIIFDSRYNLYKLESEHANITNSLGIAGNILSIVTRKGVTTQEYFFILKDHESVYELPNSNSSKLFDFISEILIGSTPPPVQVKEDLGRASSYNEMLMRILSLELNRATYYLSPDICYMQIPVDIGLQAFADGNAFPPEVKQNLVDTAVSLHSQRHHNFYYKHKHNFSIISLDGCRQFLETGRSTDHFAGFRSFTIKERMEIFNLMIERANNSPFYHPFLLLKPSFFSKYICVVYDQLGILLCTYDTSYQLNVDTQMIFLALPEFADRFTDCYLDFLLPEHCHTKEESLRLLTDLYDEYAEKYSV
;
A
#
# COMPACT_ATOMS: atom_id res chain seq x y z
N MET A 1 -17.81 -1.01 8.62
CA MET A 1 -16.85 -1.29 9.72
C MET A 1 -17.19 -0.48 10.98
N GLN A 2 -17.28 -1.12 12.16
CA GLN A 2 -17.44 -0.42 13.44
C GLN A 2 -16.08 0.20 13.82
N LEU A 3 -16.05 1.48 14.20
CA LEU A 3 -14.80 2.15 14.57
C LEU A 3 -14.08 1.38 15.70
N PRO A 4 -12.76 1.16 15.61
CA PRO A 4 -12.00 0.51 16.66
C PRO A 4 -12.12 1.31 17.95
N LYS A 5 -12.24 0.58 19.06
CA LYS A 5 -12.48 1.17 20.39
C LYS A 5 -11.22 1.11 21.21
N THR A 6 -10.96 2.16 21.98
CA THR A 6 -9.94 2.14 23.03
C THR A 6 -10.37 1.18 24.15
N PHE A 7 -9.41 0.76 24.98
CA PHE A 7 -9.64 -0.18 26.08
C PHE A 7 -10.78 0.27 27.01
N ASN A 8 -10.82 1.55 27.39
CA ASN A 8 -11.87 2.10 28.24
C ASN A 8 -13.25 2.08 27.57
N GLN A 9 -13.34 2.43 26.27
CA GLN A 9 -14.58 2.39 25.51
C GLN A 9 -15.11 0.95 25.41
N CYS A 10 -14.23 0.01 25.05
CA CYS A 10 -14.57 -1.41 24.94
C CYS A 10 -15.02 -1.97 26.30
N LEU A 11 -14.27 -1.70 27.37
CA LEU A 11 -14.62 -2.13 28.73
C LEU A 11 -15.95 -1.56 29.20
N THR A 12 -16.22 -0.28 28.91
CA THR A 12 -17.50 0.37 29.24
C THR A 12 -18.68 -0.32 28.55
N ASP A 13 -18.53 -0.64 27.26
CA ASP A 13 -19.58 -1.32 26.49
C ASP A 13 -19.84 -2.75 26.98
N LEU A 14 -18.78 -3.51 27.26
CA LEU A 14 -18.88 -4.86 27.78
C LEU A 14 -19.53 -4.89 29.17
N MET A 15 -19.13 -3.96 30.04
CA MET A 15 -19.76 -3.78 31.35
C MET A 15 -21.23 -3.44 31.24
N LYS A 16 -21.60 -2.54 30.31
CA LYS A 16 -23.00 -2.18 30.06
C LYS A 16 -23.82 -3.38 29.57
N ASN A 17 -23.28 -4.14 28.62
CA ASN A 17 -23.95 -5.33 28.06
C ASN A 17 -24.10 -6.45 29.10
N SER A 18 -23.12 -6.59 29.99
CA SER A 18 -23.13 -7.59 31.06
C SER A 18 -23.80 -7.11 32.35
N GLN A 19 -24.43 -5.92 32.34
CA GLN A 19 -25.05 -5.28 33.52
C GLN A 19 -24.10 -5.18 34.74
N LEU A 20 -22.80 -5.03 34.48
CA LEU A 20 -21.73 -4.92 35.47
C LEU A 20 -21.45 -3.44 35.76
N SER A 21 -21.61 -3.00 37.02
CA SER A 21 -21.23 -1.64 37.42
C SER A 21 -19.75 -1.54 37.77
N ALA A 22 -19.15 -0.36 37.56
CA ALA A 22 -17.75 -0.11 37.91
C ALA A 22 -17.46 -0.35 39.40
N THR A 23 -18.42 -0.04 40.28
CA THR A 23 -18.29 -0.32 41.71
C THR A 23 -18.26 -1.81 42.01
N LYS A 24 -19.12 -2.61 41.34
CA LYS A 24 -19.19 -4.06 41.52
C LYS A 24 -17.91 -4.72 41.00
N LEU A 25 -17.51 -4.38 39.78
CA LEU A 25 -16.29 -4.90 39.16
C LEU A 25 -15.04 -4.51 39.96
N GLY A 26 -14.92 -3.24 40.35
CA GLY A 26 -13.79 -2.75 41.14
C GLY A 26 -13.73 -3.36 42.55
N THR A 27 -14.87 -3.80 43.12
CA THR A 27 -14.89 -4.55 44.38
C THR A 27 -14.41 -5.99 44.16
N GLN A 28 -14.92 -6.65 43.12
CA GLN A 28 -14.56 -8.03 42.76
C GLN A 28 -13.06 -8.16 42.50
N LEU A 29 -12.48 -7.23 41.74
CA LEU A 29 -11.06 -7.22 41.38
C LEU A 29 -10.16 -6.48 42.38
N ARG A 30 -10.74 -5.91 43.45
CA ARG A 30 -10.04 -5.09 44.46
C ARG A 30 -9.24 -3.91 43.88
N CYS A 31 -9.71 -3.30 42.78
CA CYS A 31 -9.00 -2.26 42.04
C CYS A 31 -9.85 -0.98 41.76
N LYS A 32 -10.82 -0.64 42.63
CA LYS A 32 -11.79 0.46 42.42
C LYS A 32 -11.20 1.78 41.89
N THR A 33 -10.13 2.28 42.51
CA THR A 33 -9.52 3.57 42.15
C THR A 33 -8.86 3.52 40.78
N GLU A 34 -8.21 2.40 40.48
CA GLU A 34 -7.51 2.17 39.22
C GLU A 34 -8.49 1.94 38.07
N LEU A 35 -9.53 1.14 38.29
CA LEU A 35 -10.64 0.98 37.35
C LEU A 35 -11.27 2.34 37.01
N LYS A 36 -11.51 3.21 38.00
CA LYS A 36 -12.06 4.55 37.74
C LYS A 36 -11.11 5.41 36.88
N ARG A 37 -9.80 5.35 37.12
CA ARG A 37 -8.79 6.05 36.30
C ARG A 37 -8.76 5.51 34.87
N ILE A 38 -8.82 4.19 34.69
CA ILE A 38 -8.85 3.53 33.38
C ILE A 38 -10.11 3.93 32.61
N MET A 39 -11.28 3.89 33.25
CA MET A 39 -12.55 4.26 32.62
C MET A 39 -12.57 5.72 32.16
N ASN A 40 -11.90 6.61 32.89
CA ASN A 40 -11.74 8.03 32.55
C ASN A 40 -10.54 8.33 31.62
N ASP A 41 -9.88 7.30 31.09
CA ASP A 41 -8.69 7.41 30.23
C ASP A 41 -7.48 8.12 30.85
N GLN A 42 -7.37 8.08 32.18
CA GLN A 42 -6.30 8.72 32.97
C GLN A 42 -5.24 7.72 33.46
N SER A 43 -5.12 6.57 32.79
CA SER A 43 -4.23 5.48 33.19
C SER A 43 -3.10 5.25 32.18
N THR A 44 -1.96 4.75 32.65
CA THR A 44 -0.88 4.29 31.77
C THR A 44 -1.28 2.99 31.04
N HIS A 45 -0.58 2.66 29.96
CA HIS A 45 -0.78 1.37 29.26
C HIS A 45 -0.56 0.17 30.19
N LYS A 46 0.52 0.20 30.98
CA LYS A 46 0.88 -0.85 31.93
C LYS A 46 -0.25 -1.16 32.91
N ASN A 47 -0.95 -0.13 33.41
CA ASN A 47 -2.05 -0.31 34.34
C ASN A 47 -3.28 -0.92 33.64
N ARG A 48 -3.50 -0.61 32.35
CA ARG A 48 -4.55 -1.24 31.53
C ARG A 48 -4.24 -2.73 31.27
N GLU A 49 -2.97 -3.07 30.99
CA GLU A 49 -2.49 -4.46 30.85
C GLU A 49 -2.73 -5.26 32.13
N GLN A 50 -2.34 -4.72 33.29
CA GLN A 50 -2.55 -5.37 34.58
C GLN A 50 -4.03 -5.60 34.88
N LEU A 51 -4.91 -4.65 34.54
CA LEU A 51 -6.35 -4.84 34.67
C LEU A 51 -6.86 -5.93 33.72
N TYR A 52 -6.38 -5.97 32.48
CA TYR A 52 -6.72 -7.02 31.52
C TYR A 52 -6.35 -8.41 32.06
N GLU A 53 -5.13 -8.58 32.57
CA GLU A 53 -4.69 -9.84 33.20
C GLU A 53 -5.58 -10.25 34.37
N GLN A 54 -6.00 -9.30 35.20
CA GLN A 54 -6.96 -9.55 36.29
C GLN A 54 -8.33 -10.00 35.76
N LEU A 55 -8.82 -9.38 34.67
CA LEU A 55 -10.09 -9.76 34.04
C LEU A 55 -10.05 -11.19 33.47
N VAL A 56 -8.92 -11.57 32.87
CA VAL A 56 -8.66 -12.93 32.38
C VAL A 56 -8.61 -13.91 33.54
N ALA A 57 -7.81 -13.63 34.57
CA ALA A 57 -7.61 -14.53 35.71
C ALA A 57 -8.89 -14.78 36.51
N ASN A 58 -9.80 -13.78 36.57
CA ASN A 58 -11.07 -13.89 37.28
C ASN A 58 -12.25 -14.32 36.37
N ALA A 59 -11.98 -14.65 35.10
CA ALA A 59 -12.98 -15.06 34.11
C ALA A 59 -14.22 -14.16 34.10
N VAL A 60 -14.01 -12.84 34.18
CA VAL A 60 -15.11 -11.85 34.29
C VAL A 60 -15.95 -11.77 33.02
N PHE A 61 -15.30 -11.97 31.87
CA PHE A 61 -15.92 -11.92 30.55
C PHE A 61 -15.66 -13.23 29.80
N SER A 62 -16.46 -13.48 28.77
CA SER A 62 -16.24 -14.60 27.85
C SER A 62 -14.94 -14.47 27.06
N ARG A 63 -14.49 -15.55 26.42
CA ARG A 63 -13.26 -15.55 25.61
C ARG A 63 -13.31 -14.53 24.48
N ASP A 64 -14.43 -14.41 23.79
CA ASP A 64 -14.60 -13.46 22.67
C ASP A 64 -14.56 -12.01 23.14
N GLU A 65 -15.14 -11.73 24.31
CA GLU A 65 -15.08 -10.41 24.92
C GLU A 65 -13.68 -10.06 25.42
N LEU A 66 -12.94 -11.04 25.97
CA LEU A 66 -11.54 -10.87 26.34
C LEU A 66 -10.65 -10.66 25.11
N ALA A 67 -10.92 -11.34 23.99
CA ALA A 67 -10.22 -11.08 22.72
C ALA A 67 -10.48 -9.64 22.24
N ARG A 68 -11.73 -9.16 22.29
CA ARG A 68 -12.08 -7.77 21.97
C ARG A 68 -11.38 -6.76 22.89
N LEU A 69 -11.25 -7.06 24.18
CA LEU A 69 -10.49 -6.22 25.12
C LEU A 69 -8.99 -6.20 24.83
N GLN A 70 -8.43 -7.34 24.41
CA GLN A 70 -7.02 -7.43 24.01
C GLN A 70 -6.75 -6.56 22.78
N THR A 71 -7.62 -6.61 21.76
CA THR A 71 -7.54 -5.71 20.60
C THR A 71 -7.64 -4.25 21.05
N ALA A 72 -8.60 -3.92 21.92
CA ALA A 72 -8.79 -2.55 22.41
C ALA A 72 -7.61 -2.05 23.25
N LEU A 73 -6.89 -2.94 23.93
CA LEU A 73 -5.66 -2.65 24.67
C LEU A 73 -4.55 -2.20 23.70
N HIS A 74 -4.38 -2.94 22.60
CA HIS A 74 -3.46 -2.57 21.54
C HIS A 74 -3.85 -1.23 20.90
N VAL A 75 -5.13 -1.01 20.59
CA VAL A 75 -5.65 0.29 20.09
C VAL A 75 -5.30 1.44 21.05
N SER A 76 -5.46 1.23 22.37
CA SER A 76 -5.09 2.22 23.38
C SER A 76 -3.58 2.47 23.51
N ARG A 77 -2.74 1.53 23.07
CA ARG A 77 -1.27 1.68 23.08
C ARG A 77 -0.80 2.60 21.98
N ILE A 78 -1.28 2.38 20.77
CA ILE A 78 -0.75 3.02 19.55
C ILE A 78 -1.65 4.14 19.02
N GLY A 79 -2.89 4.23 19.51
CA GLY A 79 -3.90 5.16 19.05
C GLY A 79 -4.76 4.61 17.91
N ILE A 80 -6.00 5.10 17.82
CA ILE A 80 -6.99 4.67 16.81
C ILE A 80 -6.47 4.90 15.38
N GLU A 81 -5.89 6.07 15.10
CA GLU A 81 -5.43 6.42 13.76
C GLU A 81 -4.27 5.52 13.30
N SER A 82 -3.28 5.30 14.17
CA SER A 82 -2.16 4.40 13.91
C SER A 82 -2.64 2.96 13.72
N TYR A 83 -3.59 2.51 14.55
CA TYR A 83 -4.19 1.18 14.41
C TYR A 83 -4.90 1.00 13.07
N LEU A 84 -5.75 1.94 12.68
CA LEU A 84 -6.43 1.91 11.37
C LEU A 84 -5.43 1.97 10.21
N SER A 85 -4.36 2.75 10.35
CA SER A 85 -3.34 2.87 9.31
C SER A 85 -2.58 1.56 9.16
N ARG A 86 -2.13 0.96 10.27
CA ARG A 86 -1.46 -0.35 10.29
C ARG A 86 -2.35 -1.44 9.71
N HIS A 87 -3.62 -1.52 10.14
CA HIS A 87 -4.57 -2.50 9.59
C HIS A 87 -4.75 -2.32 8.08
N SER A 88 -4.86 -1.08 7.61
CA SER A 88 -4.99 -0.80 6.18
C SER A 88 -3.71 -1.17 5.42
N ILE A 89 -2.53 -0.88 5.96
CA ILE A 89 -1.25 -1.30 5.36
C ILE A 89 -1.18 -2.83 5.30
N VAL A 90 -1.52 -3.54 6.38
CA VAL A 90 -1.54 -5.01 6.37
C VAL A 90 -2.51 -5.55 5.32
N GLN A 91 -3.67 -4.92 5.16
CA GLN A 91 -4.63 -5.28 4.11
C GLN A 91 -4.12 -4.99 2.69
N LEU A 92 -3.34 -3.92 2.50
CA LEU A 92 -2.66 -3.63 1.23
C LEU A 92 -1.65 -4.73 0.89
N LEU A 93 -0.97 -5.25 1.90
CA LEU A 93 0.01 -6.32 1.78
C LEU A 93 -0.65 -7.69 1.63
N SER A 94 -1.79 -7.95 2.25
CA SER A 94 -2.43 -9.26 2.23
C SER A 94 -2.78 -9.71 0.80
N SER A 95 -2.59 -11.01 0.55
CA SER A 95 -3.03 -11.70 -0.67
C SER A 95 -4.53 -12.04 -0.64
N GLU A 96 -5.22 -11.81 0.48
CA GLU A 96 -6.65 -12.05 0.58
C GLU A 96 -7.45 -11.12 -0.35
N ASN A 97 -8.45 -11.69 -1.01
CA ASN A 97 -9.32 -10.97 -1.92
C ASN A 97 -10.06 -9.85 -1.16
N ASN A 98 -9.70 -8.59 -1.44
CA ASN A 98 -10.39 -7.39 -0.97
C ASN A 98 -11.77 -7.25 -1.63
N GLN A 99 -12.67 -8.23 -1.48
CA GLN A 99 -14.05 -8.05 -1.91
C GLN A 99 -14.74 -7.01 -1.03
N PRO A 100 -15.59 -6.15 -1.60
CA PRO A 100 -16.31 -5.18 -0.80
C PRO A 100 -17.29 -5.88 0.14
N GLU A 101 -17.30 -5.48 1.42
CA GLU A 101 -18.28 -5.98 2.41
C GLU A 101 -19.72 -5.60 2.04
N HIS A 102 -19.90 -4.48 1.33
CA HIS A 102 -21.20 -3.88 1.04
C HIS A 102 -21.35 -3.50 -0.44
N VAL A 103 -22.56 -3.55 -0.96
CA VAL A 103 -22.92 -3.06 -2.29
C VAL A 103 -23.47 -1.63 -2.20
N LEU A 104 -23.13 -0.78 -3.17
CA LEU A 104 -23.70 0.57 -3.27
C LEU A 104 -25.09 0.51 -3.91
N HIS A 105 -26.11 0.83 -3.12
CA HIS A 105 -27.49 0.91 -3.54
C HIS A 105 -27.89 2.32 -3.92
N MET A 106 -28.61 2.43 -5.04
CA MET A 106 -29.22 3.68 -5.47
C MET A 106 -30.48 3.92 -4.64
N VAL A 107 -30.67 5.12 -4.12
CA VAL A 107 -31.86 5.47 -3.31
C VAL A 107 -33.17 5.29 -4.08
N LYS A 108 -33.13 5.42 -5.41
CA LYS A 108 -34.28 5.22 -6.30
C LYS A 108 -34.45 3.77 -6.78
N GLY A 109 -33.69 2.82 -6.25
CA GLY A 109 -33.72 1.40 -6.61
C GLY A 109 -32.58 0.98 -7.54
N GLY A 110 -32.17 -0.28 -7.42
CA GLY A 110 -31.01 -0.84 -8.12
C GLY A 110 -29.67 -0.55 -7.40
N THR A 111 -28.58 -0.91 -8.05
CA THR A 111 -27.20 -0.72 -7.56
C THR A 111 -26.43 0.26 -8.42
N LEU A 112 -25.38 0.86 -7.87
CA LEU A 112 -24.49 1.71 -8.66
C LEU A 112 -23.83 0.91 -9.79
N SER A 113 -23.44 -0.35 -9.55
CA SER A 113 -22.82 -1.19 -10.59
C SER A 113 -23.74 -1.40 -11.79
N GLU A 114 -25.01 -1.74 -11.57
CA GLU A 114 -26.02 -1.84 -12.65
C GLU A 114 -26.18 -0.52 -13.41
N ARG A 115 -26.16 0.61 -12.69
CA ARG A 115 -26.25 1.94 -13.30
C ARG A 115 -25.04 2.25 -14.18
N LEU A 116 -23.83 1.92 -13.72
CA LEU A 116 -22.58 2.13 -14.45
C LEU A 116 -22.45 1.24 -15.68
N GLN A 117 -23.04 0.03 -15.66
CA GLN A 117 -23.04 -0.87 -16.82
C GLN A 117 -23.70 -0.24 -18.06
N CYS A 118 -24.68 0.66 -17.88
CA CYS A 118 -25.29 1.41 -18.97
C CYS A 118 -24.28 2.27 -19.76
N PHE A 119 -23.10 2.57 -19.21
CA PHE A 119 -22.09 3.40 -19.85
C PHE A 119 -21.14 2.60 -20.74
N SER A 120 -21.23 1.27 -20.75
CA SER A 120 -20.33 0.38 -21.48
C SER A 120 -20.30 0.63 -22.98
N ASP A 121 -21.41 1.09 -23.56
CA ASP A 121 -21.54 1.36 -25.00
C ASP A 121 -21.17 2.81 -25.40
N SER A 122 -20.53 3.57 -24.49
CA SER A 122 -20.09 4.95 -24.75
C SER A 122 -18.74 4.96 -25.47
N ASP A 123 -18.55 5.93 -26.37
CA ASP A 123 -17.29 6.13 -27.09
C ASP A 123 -16.20 6.70 -26.17
N SER A 124 -16.57 7.61 -25.27
CA SER A 124 -15.67 8.09 -24.22
C SER A 124 -16.38 8.36 -22.90
N ILE A 125 -15.63 8.25 -21.80
CA ILE A 125 -16.11 8.45 -20.43
C ILE A 125 -15.10 9.32 -19.65
N ASP A 126 -15.53 10.47 -19.14
CA ASP A 126 -14.75 11.24 -18.17
C ASP A 126 -15.39 11.10 -16.78
N ILE A 127 -14.56 10.84 -15.78
CA ILE A 127 -14.98 10.61 -14.40
C ILE A 127 -14.27 11.61 -13.49
N LEU A 128 -15.05 12.36 -12.74
CA LEU A 128 -14.58 13.25 -11.69
C LEU A 128 -15.03 12.71 -10.35
N CYS A 129 -14.06 12.43 -9.48
CA CYS A 129 -14.30 11.88 -8.16
C CYS A 129 -13.72 12.81 -7.11
N VAL A 130 -14.49 13.13 -6.08
CA VAL A 130 -14.05 14.00 -4.98
C VAL A 130 -14.34 13.32 -3.66
N ASN A 131 -13.30 13.13 -2.84
CA ASN A 131 -13.34 12.53 -1.49
C ASN A 131 -14.02 11.16 -1.35
N CYS A 132 -14.34 10.45 -2.44
CA CYS A 132 -15.01 9.16 -2.36
C CYS A 132 -14.00 8.05 -2.08
N CYS A 133 -13.79 7.72 -0.81
CA CYS A 133 -12.80 6.72 -0.39
C CYS A 133 -13.46 5.37 -0.03
N PHE A 134 -14.48 4.98 -0.78
CA PHE A 134 -15.27 3.78 -0.52
C PHE A 134 -14.81 2.63 -1.41
N ASN A 135 -14.33 1.52 -0.84
CA ASN A 135 -13.81 0.38 -1.62
C ASN A 135 -14.83 -0.11 -2.68
N ASN A 136 -16.10 -0.25 -2.30
CA ASN A 136 -17.16 -0.72 -3.19
C ASN A 136 -17.51 0.21 -4.36
N LEU A 137 -17.18 1.51 -4.29
CA LEU A 137 -17.24 2.40 -5.44
C LEU A 137 -16.25 1.94 -6.52
N TYR A 138 -14.99 1.69 -6.15
CA TYR A 138 -13.95 1.31 -7.10
C TYR A 138 -14.14 -0.09 -7.65
N HIS A 139 -14.71 -1.01 -6.87
CA HIS A 139 -15.18 -2.29 -7.42
C HIS A 139 -16.31 -2.11 -8.44
N SER A 140 -17.21 -1.15 -8.23
CA SER A 140 -18.28 -0.85 -9.19
C SER A 140 -17.76 -0.17 -10.46
N LEU A 141 -16.70 0.64 -10.34
CA LEU A 141 -16.06 1.35 -11.46
C LEU A 141 -15.08 0.46 -12.24
N ALA A 142 -14.40 -0.49 -11.60
CA ALA A 142 -13.35 -1.32 -12.22
C ALA A 142 -13.76 -1.98 -13.56
N PRO A 143 -15.00 -2.48 -13.75
CA PRO A 143 -15.44 -3.01 -15.04
C PRO A 143 -15.38 -2.00 -16.19
N LEU A 144 -15.46 -0.68 -15.93
CA LEU A 144 -15.31 0.33 -16.98
C LEU A 144 -13.88 0.42 -17.52
N PHE A 145 -12.90 0.04 -16.70
CA PHE A 145 -11.47 0.03 -17.01
C PHE A 145 -10.98 -1.29 -17.60
N SER A 146 -11.81 -2.33 -17.65
CA SER A 146 -11.36 -3.67 -18.08
C SER A 146 -10.86 -3.74 -19.53
N ASP A 147 -11.34 -2.86 -20.41
CA ASP A 147 -10.81 -2.69 -21.77
C ASP A 147 -9.74 -1.59 -21.79
N PRO A 148 -8.45 -1.92 -22.00
CA PRO A 148 -7.37 -0.93 -22.06
C PRO A 148 -7.50 0.07 -23.21
N LYS A 149 -8.25 -0.25 -24.27
CA LYS A 149 -8.43 0.60 -25.44
C LYS A 149 -9.58 1.60 -25.30
N ARG A 150 -10.46 1.41 -24.31
CA ARG A 150 -11.57 2.32 -24.06
C ARG A 150 -11.02 3.71 -23.70
N SER A 151 -11.58 4.74 -24.34
CA SER A 151 -11.34 6.13 -24.01
C SER A 151 -12.04 6.45 -22.69
N ILE A 152 -11.32 6.34 -21.59
CA ILE A 152 -11.79 6.68 -20.26
C ILE A 152 -10.71 7.49 -19.57
N GLN A 153 -11.11 8.50 -18.81
CA GLN A 153 -10.22 9.27 -17.95
C GLN A 153 -10.89 9.49 -16.60
N MET A 154 -10.16 9.29 -15.51
CA MET A 154 -10.66 9.53 -14.16
C MET A 154 -9.70 10.42 -13.37
N ASN A 155 -10.21 11.54 -12.88
CA ASN A 155 -9.50 12.41 -11.96
C ASN A 155 -10.14 12.32 -10.57
N HIS A 156 -9.37 11.83 -9.60
CA HIS A 156 -9.80 11.70 -8.22
C HIS A 156 -9.07 12.70 -7.33
N TYR A 157 -9.83 13.59 -6.68
CA TYR A 157 -9.34 14.61 -5.77
C TYR A 157 -9.65 14.23 -4.33
N ILE A 158 -8.63 14.17 -3.48
CA ILE A 158 -8.75 13.82 -2.06
C ILE A 158 -8.29 14.95 -1.16
N ARG A 159 -9.03 15.17 -0.06
CA ARG A 159 -8.65 16.08 1.02
C ARG A 159 -8.41 15.27 2.29
N ILE A 160 -7.16 15.24 2.75
CA ILE A 160 -6.70 14.38 3.87
C ILE A 160 -7.41 14.70 5.19
N SER A 161 -7.82 15.95 5.40
CA SER A 161 -8.44 16.43 6.64
C SER A 161 -9.96 16.27 6.71
N HIS A 162 -10.62 15.69 5.69
CA HIS A 162 -12.07 15.49 5.66
C HIS A 162 -12.44 14.01 5.70
N GLY A 163 -13.38 13.64 6.58
CA GLY A 163 -14.00 12.31 6.62
C GLY A 163 -13.35 11.27 7.53
N GLY A 164 -12.23 11.58 8.21
CA GLY A 164 -11.60 10.66 9.18
C GLY A 164 -10.91 9.44 8.55
N TYR A 165 -10.75 9.44 7.22
CA TYR A 165 -9.98 8.42 6.50
C TYR A 165 -8.48 8.73 6.56
N ASN A 166 -7.67 7.72 6.88
CA ASN A 166 -6.22 7.81 6.69
C ASN A 166 -5.84 7.46 5.24
N MET A 167 -4.66 7.89 4.80
CA MET A 167 -4.16 7.62 3.43
C MET A 167 -4.19 6.14 3.06
N ALA A 168 -3.83 5.26 4.00
CA ALA A 168 -3.81 3.82 3.77
C ALA A 168 -5.20 3.28 3.39
N THR A 169 -6.27 3.79 4.01
CA THR A 169 -7.66 3.42 3.70
C THR A 169 -8.05 3.87 2.29
N ILE A 170 -7.60 5.07 1.88
CA ILE A 170 -7.84 5.59 0.53
C ILE A 170 -7.14 4.71 -0.51
N ILE A 171 -5.87 4.38 -0.28
CA ILE A 171 -5.10 3.52 -1.19
C ILE A 171 -5.76 2.14 -1.30
N ASN A 172 -6.19 1.54 -0.20
CA ASN A 172 -6.95 0.29 -0.21
C ASN A 172 -8.24 0.37 -1.02
N ALA A 173 -9.01 1.45 -0.85
CA ALA A 173 -10.25 1.62 -1.58
C ALA A 173 -10.03 1.65 -3.10
N VAL A 174 -8.95 2.29 -3.56
CA VAL A 174 -8.71 2.49 -5.00
C VAL A 174 -7.90 1.36 -5.65
N LEU A 175 -7.46 0.35 -4.87
CA LEU A 175 -6.68 -0.79 -5.37
C LEU A 175 -7.20 -1.44 -6.66
N PRO A 176 -8.52 -1.59 -6.89
CA PRO A 176 -9.03 -2.20 -8.12
C PRO A 176 -8.58 -1.50 -9.42
N ILE A 177 -8.25 -0.20 -9.36
CA ILE A 177 -7.86 0.60 -10.52
C ILE A 177 -6.56 1.39 -10.30
N ILE A 178 -5.86 1.18 -9.17
CA ILE A 178 -4.71 2.02 -8.78
C ILE A 178 -3.56 1.96 -9.78
N PHE A 179 -3.40 0.86 -10.51
CA PHE A 179 -2.39 0.72 -11.56
C PHE A 179 -2.86 1.18 -12.94
N ASP A 180 -4.14 1.53 -13.10
CA ASP A 180 -4.64 2.01 -14.39
C ASP A 180 -4.08 3.41 -14.67
N SER A 181 -3.43 3.55 -15.80
CA SER A 181 -2.87 4.81 -16.28
C SER A 181 -3.91 5.92 -16.54
N ARG A 182 -5.17 5.53 -16.77
CA ARG A 182 -6.31 6.44 -16.99
C ARG A 182 -6.89 6.96 -15.69
N TYR A 183 -6.41 6.47 -14.55
CA TYR A 183 -6.76 6.94 -13.22
C TYR A 183 -5.66 7.86 -12.67
N ASN A 184 -6.03 9.11 -12.37
CA ASN A 184 -5.18 10.09 -11.72
C ASN A 184 -5.66 10.38 -10.31
N LEU A 185 -4.71 10.46 -9.37
CA LEU A 185 -4.97 10.83 -7.99
C LEU A 185 -4.31 12.16 -7.66
N TYR A 186 -5.10 13.10 -7.16
CA TYR A 186 -4.71 14.44 -6.76
C TYR A 186 -4.99 14.68 -5.28
N LYS A 187 -4.02 15.24 -4.58
CA LYS A 187 -4.17 15.76 -3.22
C LYS A 187 -4.56 17.23 -3.28
N LEU A 188 -5.63 17.56 -2.57
CA LEU A 188 -6.02 18.94 -2.26
C LEU A 188 -5.40 19.31 -0.91
N GLU A 189 -4.44 20.23 -0.93
CA GLU A 189 -3.88 20.78 0.30
C GLU A 189 -4.93 21.69 0.97
N SER A 190 -5.09 21.57 2.27
CA SER A 190 -5.82 22.58 3.03
C SER A 190 -4.83 23.66 3.46
N GLU A 191 -5.05 24.90 3.04
CA GLU A 191 -4.38 26.04 3.69
C GLU A 191 -4.55 25.93 5.20
N HIS A 192 -3.53 26.37 5.93
CA HIS A 192 -3.50 26.39 7.39
C HIS A 192 -4.85 26.83 7.97
N ALA A 193 -5.27 26.17 9.04
CA ALA A 193 -6.59 26.18 9.67
C ALA A 193 -7.18 27.55 10.09
N ASN A 194 -6.63 28.67 9.63
CA ASN A 194 -7.01 30.03 9.99
C ASN A 194 -7.46 30.93 8.83
N ILE A 195 -7.66 30.43 7.60
CA ILE A 195 -8.19 31.25 6.50
C ILE A 195 -9.50 30.70 5.97
N THR A 196 -10.49 31.58 5.92
CA THR A 196 -11.87 31.43 5.43
C THR A 196 -12.01 31.05 3.94
N ASN A 197 -10.93 30.61 3.28
CA ASN A 197 -10.87 30.26 1.86
C ASN A 197 -10.73 28.75 1.61
N SER A 198 -11.26 27.91 2.51
CA SER A 198 -11.38 26.49 2.18
C SER A 198 -12.34 26.32 1.01
N LEU A 199 -11.89 25.71 -0.10
CA LEU A 199 -12.81 25.31 -1.17
C LEU A 199 -14.00 24.55 -0.59
N GLY A 200 -15.20 25.02 -0.90
CA GLY A 200 -16.46 24.55 -0.32
C GLY A 200 -16.90 23.15 -0.78
N ILE A 201 -16.11 22.46 -1.60
CA ILE A 201 -16.44 21.12 -2.09
C ILE A 201 -15.95 20.08 -1.09
N ALA A 202 -16.75 19.87 -0.05
CA ALA A 202 -16.47 18.97 1.07
C ALA A 202 -17.19 17.61 0.97
N GLY A 203 -17.99 17.39 -0.07
CA GLY A 203 -18.80 16.18 -0.23
C GLY A 203 -18.06 15.02 -0.91
N ASN A 204 -18.62 13.81 -0.76
CA ASN A 204 -18.24 12.66 -1.57
C ASN A 204 -19.03 12.71 -2.88
N ILE A 205 -18.38 13.16 -3.94
CA ILE A 205 -19.01 13.43 -5.23
C ILE A 205 -18.42 12.51 -6.29
N LEU A 206 -19.31 11.97 -7.13
CA LEU A 206 -18.96 11.28 -8.35
C LEU A 206 -19.73 11.94 -9.51
N SER A 207 -19.02 12.53 -10.46
CA SER A 207 -19.60 13.07 -11.69
C SER A 207 -19.03 12.32 -12.89
N ILE A 208 -19.89 11.94 -13.83
CA ILE A 208 -19.52 11.14 -15.00
C ILE A 208 -20.09 11.79 -16.24
N VAL A 209 -19.24 12.03 -17.25
CA VAL A 209 -19.64 12.48 -18.57
C VAL A 209 -19.41 11.34 -19.55
N THR A 210 -20.46 10.92 -20.26
CA THR A 210 -20.39 9.91 -21.32
C THR A 210 -20.67 10.55 -22.67
N ARG A 211 -19.90 10.16 -23.70
CA ARG A 211 -20.13 10.61 -25.08
C ARG A 211 -20.39 9.42 -25.98
N LYS A 212 -21.41 9.54 -26.84
CA LYS A 212 -21.77 8.54 -27.86
C LYS A 212 -22.22 9.25 -29.13
N GLY A 213 -21.39 9.22 -30.17
CA GLY A 213 -21.52 10.04 -31.37
C GLY A 213 -21.58 11.53 -31.01
N VAL A 214 -22.66 12.19 -31.42
CA VAL A 214 -22.90 13.62 -31.10
C VAL A 214 -23.57 13.84 -29.74
N THR A 215 -23.96 12.76 -29.04
CA THR A 215 -24.70 12.85 -27.79
C THR A 215 -23.72 12.89 -26.62
N THR A 216 -23.86 13.88 -25.76
CA THR A 216 -23.16 13.96 -24.47
C THR A 216 -24.19 13.87 -23.35
N GLN A 217 -23.93 13.02 -22.36
CA GLN A 217 -24.75 12.88 -21.17
C GLN A 217 -23.86 13.04 -19.94
N GLU A 218 -24.40 13.66 -18.90
CA GLU A 218 -23.74 13.95 -17.64
C GLU A 218 -24.57 13.37 -16.50
N TYR A 219 -23.91 12.65 -15.60
CA TYR A 219 -24.49 12.01 -14.44
C TYR A 219 -23.80 12.51 -13.19
N PHE A 220 -24.58 12.91 -12.19
CA PHE A 220 -24.05 13.44 -10.94
C PHE A 220 -24.57 12.63 -9.76
N PHE A 221 -23.64 12.15 -8.93
CA PHE A 221 -23.92 11.30 -7.78
C PHE A 221 -23.31 11.88 -6.50
N ILE A 222 -24.05 11.75 -5.40
CA ILE A 222 -23.57 12.00 -4.04
C ILE A 222 -23.54 10.67 -3.30
N LEU A 223 -22.36 10.31 -2.78
CA LEU A 223 -22.17 9.12 -1.97
C LEU A 223 -22.31 9.49 -0.49
N LYS A 224 -23.37 9.02 0.15
CA LYS A 224 -23.63 9.36 1.56
C LYS A 224 -22.72 8.56 2.49
N ASP A 225 -22.59 7.26 2.21
CA ASP A 225 -21.88 6.29 3.03
C ASP A 225 -21.47 5.08 2.17
N HIS A 226 -21.01 4.01 2.81
CA HIS A 226 -20.61 2.76 2.14
C HIS A 226 -21.79 2.00 1.50
N GLU A 227 -23.04 2.42 1.63
CA GLU A 227 -24.19 1.66 1.12
C GLU A 227 -25.11 2.49 0.23
N SER A 228 -25.11 3.81 0.37
CA SER A 228 -26.15 4.68 -0.20
C SER A 228 -25.61 5.71 -1.19
N VAL A 229 -26.16 5.70 -2.40
CA VAL A 229 -25.84 6.65 -3.48
C VAL A 229 -27.10 7.38 -3.96
N TYR A 230 -26.99 8.69 -4.13
CA TYR A 230 -28.04 9.55 -4.66
C TYR A 230 -27.64 10.04 -6.06
N GLU A 231 -28.47 9.78 -7.07
CA GLU A 231 -28.34 10.39 -8.40
C GLU A 231 -29.19 11.65 -8.50
N LEU A 232 -28.57 12.75 -8.93
CA LEU A 232 -29.28 13.97 -9.26
C LEU A 232 -30.02 13.77 -10.60
N PRO A 233 -31.36 13.80 -10.63
CA PRO A 233 -32.09 13.69 -11.88
C PRO A 233 -31.83 14.90 -12.78
N ASN A 234 -31.78 14.68 -14.10
CA ASN A 234 -31.62 15.72 -15.11
C ASN A 234 -30.31 16.53 -15.02
N SER A 235 -29.22 15.93 -14.56
CA SER A 235 -27.89 16.57 -14.52
C SER A 235 -27.36 17.00 -15.89
N ASN A 236 -27.84 16.42 -17.00
CA ASN A 236 -27.43 16.75 -18.37
C ASN A 236 -27.49 18.25 -18.73
N SER A 237 -28.37 19.03 -18.10
CA SER A 237 -28.50 20.47 -18.37
C SER A 237 -27.62 21.36 -17.49
N SER A 238 -26.95 20.79 -16.49
CA SER A 238 -26.37 21.56 -15.38
C SER A 238 -24.87 21.81 -15.50
N LYS A 239 -24.15 21.11 -16.38
CA LYS A 239 -22.69 21.25 -16.57
C LYS A 239 -21.90 21.21 -15.24
N LEU A 240 -22.33 20.35 -14.31
CA LEU A 240 -21.74 20.25 -12.99
C LEU A 240 -20.31 19.71 -13.06
N PHE A 241 -20.04 18.81 -13.99
CA PHE A 241 -18.71 18.27 -14.24
C PHE A 241 -17.70 19.38 -14.53
N ASP A 242 -17.98 20.24 -15.51
CA ASP A 242 -17.10 21.36 -15.89
C ASP A 242 -16.99 22.36 -14.73
N PHE A 243 -18.12 22.72 -14.13
CA PHE A 243 -18.16 23.66 -13.00
C PHE A 243 -17.30 23.19 -11.81
N ILE A 244 -17.42 21.93 -11.41
CA ILE A 244 -16.64 21.38 -10.29
C ILE A 244 -15.16 21.24 -10.68
N SER A 245 -14.89 20.82 -11.92
CA SER A 245 -13.51 20.71 -12.43
C SER A 245 -12.81 22.08 -12.41
N GLU A 246 -13.49 23.15 -12.85
CA GLU A 246 -12.96 24.51 -12.81
C GLU A 246 -12.66 24.98 -11.37
N ILE A 247 -13.56 24.69 -10.42
CA ILE A 247 -13.34 25.01 -9.00
C ILE A 247 -12.10 24.28 -8.46
N LEU A 248 -11.95 22.99 -8.78
CA LEU A 248 -10.82 22.18 -8.30
C LEU A 248 -9.50 22.62 -8.93
N ILE A 249 -9.46 22.86 -10.24
CA ILE A 249 -8.26 23.31 -10.95
C ILE A 249 -7.86 24.72 -10.50
N GLY A 250 -8.84 25.59 -10.23
CA GLY A 250 -8.64 26.94 -9.71
C GLY A 250 -8.31 27.00 -8.22
N SER A 251 -8.13 25.86 -7.53
CA SER A 251 -7.79 25.85 -6.11
C SER A 251 -6.45 26.53 -5.84
N THR A 252 -6.36 27.21 -4.70
CA THR A 252 -5.08 27.71 -4.18
C THR A 252 -4.81 27.06 -2.82
N PRO A 253 -3.68 26.34 -2.67
CA PRO A 253 -2.74 25.95 -3.73
C PRO A 253 -3.40 25.01 -4.76
N PRO A 254 -2.82 24.88 -5.97
CA PRO A 254 -3.36 23.99 -7.00
C PRO A 254 -3.29 22.52 -6.56
N PRO A 255 -4.15 21.64 -7.10
CA PRO A 255 -4.13 20.22 -6.77
C PRO A 255 -2.79 19.59 -7.17
N VAL A 256 -2.21 18.80 -6.27
CA VAL A 256 -0.94 18.13 -6.52
C VAL A 256 -1.21 16.70 -6.95
N GLN A 257 -0.73 16.29 -8.12
CA GLN A 257 -0.80 14.90 -8.53
C GLN A 257 0.13 14.05 -7.66
N VAL A 258 -0.42 13.02 -7.01
CA VAL A 258 0.33 12.18 -6.08
C VAL A 258 0.56 10.77 -6.60
N LYS A 259 -0.12 10.36 -7.68
CA LYS A 259 0.15 9.10 -8.39
C LYS A 259 0.96 9.38 -9.65
N GLU A 260 2.15 8.81 -9.70
CA GLU A 260 3.04 8.79 -10.86
C GLU A 260 3.09 7.38 -11.44
N ASP A 261 2.87 7.22 -12.74
CA ASP A 261 2.97 5.93 -13.45
C ASP A 261 4.38 5.80 -14.03
N LEU A 262 5.22 5.01 -13.36
CA LEU A 262 6.60 4.77 -13.77
C LEU A 262 6.69 3.74 -14.89
N GLY A 263 5.69 2.86 -15.04
CA GLY A 263 5.62 1.85 -16.10
C GLY A 263 5.42 2.44 -17.50
N ARG A 264 5.00 3.72 -17.57
CA ARG A 264 4.81 4.49 -18.81
C ARG A 264 5.91 5.51 -19.10
N ALA A 265 7.04 5.44 -18.40
CA ALA A 265 8.20 6.28 -18.72
C ALA A 265 8.53 6.17 -20.21
N SER A 266 8.92 7.29 -20.84
CA SER A 266 9.17 7.30 -22.29
C SER A 266 10.37 6.44 -22.68
N SER A 267 11.24 6.15 -21.71
CA SER A 267 12.31 5.16 -21.81
C SER A 267 12.56 4.45 -20.49
N TYR A 268 13.16 3.26 -20.56
CA TYR A 268 13.67 2.52 -19.39
C TYR A 268 14.66 3.35 -18.55
N ASN A 269 15.44 4.22 -19.18
CA ASN A 269 16.40 5.09 -18.49
C ASN A 269 15.72 6.17 -17.65
N GLU A 270 14.65 6.78 -18.16
CA GLU A 270 13.87 7.75 -17.38
C GLU A 270 13.29 7.09 -16.13
N MET A 271 12.76 5.88 -16.26
CA MET A 271 12.30 5.10 -15.12
C MET A 271 13.42 4.84 -14.11
N LEU A 272 14.59 4.34 -14.57
CA LEU A 272 15.72 4.06 -13.69
C LEU A 272 16.29 5.33 -13.03
N MET A 273 16.39 6.44 -13.76
CA MET A 273 16.80 7.74 -13.21
C MET A 273 15.82 8.23 -12.16
N ARG A 274 14.51 8.08 -12.42
CA ARG A 274 13.47 8.45 -11.48
C ARG A 274 13.58 7.63 -10.21
N ILE A 275 13.72 6.31 -10.31
CA ILE A 275 13.89 5.43 -9.13
C ILE A 275 15.18 5.77 -8.37
N LEU A 276 16.31 5.94 -9.06
CA LEU A 276 17.57 6.36 -8.43
C LEU A 276 17.40 7.68 -7.66
N SER A 277 16.67 8.65 -8.23
CA SER A 277 16.39 9.92 -7.55
C SER A 277 15.61 9.75 -6.24
N LEU A 278 14.77 8.72 -6.13
CA LEU A 278 14.03 8.34 -4.91
C LEU A 278 14.92 7.62 -3.89
N GLU A 279 15.89 6.82 -4.35
CA GLU A 279 16.79 6.03 -3.50
C GLU A 279 17.95 6.83 -2.89
N LEU A 280 18.43 7.88 -3.56
CA LEU A 280 19.63 8.62 -3.19
C LEU A 280 19.52 9.27 -1.81
N ASN A 281 20.52 9.04 -0.94
CA ASN A 281 20.65 9.65 0.39
C ASN A 281 19.45 9.46 1.34
N ARG A 282 18.63 8.42 1.12
CA ARG A 282 17.45 8.13 1.95
C ARG A 282 17.48 6.73 2.53
N ALA A 283 16.82 6.54 3.66
CA ALA A 283 16.51 5.20 4.12
C ALA A 283 15.45 4.58 3.19
N THR A 284 15.53 3.28 2.97
CA THR A 284 14.55 2.54 2.16
C THR A 284 14.12 1.27 2.84
N TYR A 285 12.82 0.96 2.72
CA TYR A 285 12.18 -0.18 3.36
C TYR A 285 11.54 -1.04 2.27
N TYR A 286 12.18 -2.15 1.94
CA TYR A 286 11.75 -3.10 0.92
C TYR A 286 10.92 -4.21 1.55
N LEU A 287 9.85 -4.55 0.85
CA LEU A 287 9.10 -5.78 1.05
C LEU A 287 8.93 -6.43 -0.31
N SER A 288 9.62 -7.55 -0.51
CA SER A 288 9.71 -8.28 -1.77
C SER A 288 9.62 -9.78 -1.52
N PRO A 289 9.10 -10.59 -2.46
CA PRO A 289 9.13 -12.05 -2.32
C PRO A 289 10.56 -12.61 -2.24
N ASP A 290 11.50 -12.02 -3.00
CA ASP A 290 12.88 -12.48 -3.14
C ASP A 290 13.87 -11.35 -3.49
N ILE A 291 15.06 -11.74 -3.98
CA ILE A 291 16.17 -10.85 -4.35
C ILE A 291 15.75 -9.93 -5.50
N CYS A 292 15.88 -8.62 -5.29
CA CYS A 292 15.51 -7.61 -6.27
C CYS A 292 16.62 -7.36 -7.32
N TYR A 293 16.22 -6.83 -8.47
CA TYR A 293 17.12 -6.45 -9.58
C TYR A 293 18.35 -5.62 -9.14
N MET A 294 18.19 -4.65 -8.22
CA MET A 294 19.30 -3.81 -7.77
C MET A 294 20.39 -4.55 -6.98
N GLN A 295 20.08 -5.75 -6.46
CA GLN A 295 21.02 -6.56 -5.70
C GLN A 295 21.99 -7.34 -6.60
N ILE A 296 21.69 -7.41 -7.90
CA ILE A 296 22.50 -8.13 -8.89
C ILE A 296 23.76 -7.30 -9.22
N PRO A 297 24.97 -7.86 -9.06
CA PRO A 297 26.21 -7.23 -9.53
C PRO A 297 26.15 -6.84 -11.00
N VAL A 298 26.77 -5.71 -11.34
CA VAL A 298 26.60 -5.08 -12.66
C VAL A 298 27.13 -5.95 -13.79
N ASP A 299 28.27 -6.59 -13.57
CA ASP A 299 28.92 -7.51 -14.51
C ASP A 299 28.10 -8.79 -14.73
N ILE A 300 27.55 -9.37 -13.65
CA ILE A 300 26.65 -10.53 -13.74
C ILE A 300 25.38 -10.16 -14.52
N GLY A 301 24.75 -9.03 -14.19
CA GLY A 301 23.56 -8.54 -14.88
C GLY A 301 23.83 -8.26 -16.37
N LEU A 302 24.98 -7.67 -16.69
CA LEU A 302 25.42 -7.41 -18.06
C LEU A 302 25.60 -8.69 -18.86
N GLN A 303 26.28 -9.68 -18.30
CA GLN A 303 26.49 -10.97 -18.96
C GLN A 303 25.15 -11.70 -19.18
N ALA A 304 24.28 -11.72 -18.17
CA ALA A 304 22.95 -12.30 -18.28
C ALA A 304 22.08 -11.59 -19.32
N PHE A 305 22.24 -10.27 -19.49
CA PHE A 305 21.54 -9.50 -20.52
C PHE A 305 22.09 -9.75 -21.93
N ALA A 306 23.41 -9.80 -22.07
CA ALA A 306 24.07 -10.06 -23.35
C ALA A 306 23.65 -11.42 -23.92
N ASP A 307 23.64 -12.45 -23.07
CA ASP A 307 23.27 -13.82 -23.40
C ASP A 307 21.75 -14.05 -23.54
N GLY A 308 20.93 -13.14 -23.00
CA GLY A 308 19.46 -13.24 -23.07
C GLY A 308 18.94 -12.92 -24.47
N ASN A 309 17.83 -13.50 -24.93
CA ASN A 309 17.37 -13.34 -26.32
C ASN A 309 16.09 -12.50 -26.48
N ALA A 310 15.72 -11.73 -25.46
CA ALA A 310 14.46 -10.98 -25.44
C ALA A 310 14.44 -9.75 -26.35
N PHE A 311 15.61 -9.19 -26.71
CA PHE A 311 15.71 -7.93 -27.46
C PHE A 311 16.63 -8.07 -28.70
N PRO A 312 16.33 -7.36 -29.80
CA PRO A 312 17.23 -7.25 -30.96
C PRO A 312 18.60 -6.66 -30.57
N PRO A 313 19.69 -6.99 -31.29
CA PRO A 313 21.05 -6.54 -30.96
C PRO A 313 21.20 -5.01 -30.82
N GLU A 314 20.59 -4.23 -31.71
CA GLU A 314 20.65 -2.77 -31.68
C GLU A 314 19.97 -2.17 -30.43
N VAL A 315 18.83 -2.74 -30.05
CA VAL A 315 18.08 -2.36 -28.84
C VAL A 315 18.88 -2.73 -27.58
N LYS A 316 19.50 -3.92 -27.58
CA LYS A 316 20.39 -4.35 -26.49
C LYS A 316 21.55 -3.39 -26.31
N GLN A 317 22.25 -3.03 -27.38
CA GLN A 317 23.42 -2.15 -27.29
C GLN A 317 23.03 -0.78 -26.71
N ASN A 318 21.93 -0.18 -27.18
CA ASN A 318 21.44 1.08 -26.66
C ASN A 318 21.05 0.99 -25.17
N LEU A 319 20.39 -0.10 -24.75
CA LEU A 319 20.06 -0.33 -23.34
C LEU A 319 21.32 -0.51 -22.48
N VAL A 320 22.32 -1.23 -22.96
CA VAL A 320 23.61 -1.39 -22.28
C VAL A 320 24.30 -0.04 -22.10
N ASP A 321 24.44 0.73 -23.18
CA ASP A 321 25.16 2.02 -23.15
C ASP A 321 24.55 3.02 -22.18
N THR A 322 23.25 2.90 -21.90
CA THR A 322 22.49 3.89 -21.13
C THR A 322 22.08 3.41 -19.73
N ALA A 323 21.72 2.13 -19.55
CA ALA A 323 21.22 1.61 -18.28
C ALA A 323 22.33 1.11 -17.35
N VAL A 324 23.51 0.74 -17.87
CA VAL A 324 24.61 0.19 -17.04
C VAL A 324 25.09 1.16 -15.99
N SER A 325 25.30 2.43 -16.36
CA SER A 325 25.71 3.47 -15.41
C SER A 325 24.68 3.66 -14.30
N LEU A 326 23.38 3.67 -14.67
CA LEU A 326 22.29 3.81 -13.71
C LEU A 326 22.17 2.58 -12.80
N HIS A 327 22.28 1.37 -13.35
CA HIS A 327 22.28 0.13 -12.56
C HIS A 327 23.46 0.10 -11.59
N SER A 328 24.65 0.46 -12.05
CA SER A 328 25.84 0.56 -11.19
C SER A 328 25.65 1.53 -10.04
N GLN A 329 25.08 2.71 -10.31
CA GLN A 329 24.76 3.69 -9.27
C GLN A 329 23.72 3.17 -8.28
N ARG A 330 22.66 2.51 -8.77
CA ARG A 330 21.62 1.92 -7.90
C ARG A 330 22.16 0.78 -7.05
N HIS A 331 22.92 -0.15 -7.63
CA HIS A 331 23.58 -1.24 -6.91
C HIS A 331 24.54 -0.70 -5.84
N HIS A 332 25.37 0.29 -6.20
CA HIS A 332 26.26 0.94 -5.26
C HIS A 332 25.48 1.65 -4.13
N ASN A 333 24.45 2.41 -4.47
CA ASN A 333 23.61 3.07 -3.48
C ASN A 333 22.89 2.06 -2.57
N PHE A 334 22.50 0.89 -3.09
CA PHE A 334 21.85 -0.15 -2.29
C PHE A 334 22.78 -0.78 -1.23
N TYR A 335 24.05 -1.04 -1.55
CA TYR A 335 24.93 -1.72 -0.60
C TYR A 335 25.86 -0.80 0.21
N TYR A 336 26.15 0.41 -0.31
CA TYR A 336 27.26 1.24 0.20
C TYR A 336 26.84 2.61 0.73
N LYS A 337 25.57 3.02 0.57
CA LYS A 337 25.12 4.31 1.14
C LYS A 337 25.12 4.29 2.67
N HIS A 338 25.38 5.44 3.29
CA HIS A 338 25.32 5.62 4.76
C HIS A 338 23.90 5.94 5.26
N LYS A 339 22.92 5.20 4.72
CA LYS A 339 21.50 5.28 5.08
C LYS A 339 20.92 3.88 5.11
N HIS A 340 20.00 3.64 6.03
CA HIS A 340 19.47 2.30 6.28
C HIS A 340 18.68 1.74 5.10
N ASN A 341 18.98 0.50 4.76
CA ASN A 341 18.27 -0.34 3.80
C ASN A 341 17.75 -1.56 4.54
N PHE A 342 16.46 -1.54 4.82
CA PHE A 342 15.73 -2.66 5.38
C PHE A 342 15.12 -3.46 4.23
N SER A 343 15.30 -4.77 4.23
CA SER A 343 14.74 -5.66 3.21
C SER A 343 14.10 -6.86 3.87
N ILE A 344 12.77 -6.92 3.84
CA ILE A 344 12.02 -8.12 4.24
C ILE A 344 11.83 -8.96 2.98
N ILE A 345 12.35 -10.19 3.02
CA ILE A 345 12.22 -11.20 1.97
C ILE A 345 11.78 -12.54 2.56
N SER A 346 11.42 -13.50 1.71
CA SER A 346 11.08 -14.84 2.16
C SER A 346 12.23 -15.82 1.94
N LEU A 347 12.32 -16.81 2.82
CA LEU A 347 13.28 -17.91 2.67
C LEU A 347 12.95 -18.77 1.44
N ASP A 348 11.66 -18.94 1.13
CA ASP A 348 11.22 -19.72 -0.03
C ASP A 348 11.57 -19.02 -1.36
N GLY A 349 11.41 -17.70 -1.43
CA GLY A 349 11.85 -16.91 -2.58
C GLY A 349 13.37 -16.95 -2.77
N CYS A 350 14.13 -16.87 -1.68
CA CYS A 350 15.58 -17.10 -1.71
C CYS A 350 15.95 -18.48 -2.26
N ARG A 351 15.25 -19.54 -1.81
CA ARG A 351 15.46 -20.90 -2.29
C ARG A 351 15.12 -21.03 -3.78
N GLN A 352 13.97 -20.51 -4.20
CA GLN A 352 13.55 -20.53 -5.60
C GLN A 352 14.57 -19.80 -6.51
N PHE A 353 15.13 -18.68 -6.05
CA PHE A 353 16.19 -17.99 -6.77
C PHE A 353 17.44 -18.87 -6.94
N LEU A 354 17.90 -19.53 -5.87
CA LEU A 354 19.07 -20.42 -5.93
C LEU A 354 18.83 -21.66 -6.82
N GLU A 355 17.61 -22.19 -6.85
CA GLU A 355 17.21 -23.34 -7.69
C GLU A 355 17.05 -22.98 -9.17
N THR A 356 16.43 -21.83 -9.47
CA THR A 356 16.00 -21.48 -10.83
C THR A 356 16.86 -20.43 -11.51
N GLY A 357 17.56 -19.60 -10.73
CA GLY A 357 18.31 -18.44 -11.22
C GLY A 357 17.42 -17.32 -11.73
N ARG A 358 16.16 -17.26 -11.25
CA ARG A 358 15.21 -16.21 -11.57
C ARG A 358 14.62 -15.66 -10.29
N SER A 359 14.55 -14.33 -10.19
CA SER A 359 13.72 -13.64 -9.20
C SER A 359 12.26 -13.59 -9.66
N THR A 360 11.35 -13.24 -8.76
CA THR A 360 9.94 -13.02 -9.05
C THR A 360 9.77 -11.73 -9.86
N ASP A 361 10.66 -10.76 -9.63
CA ASP A 361 10.85 -9.58 -10.46
C ASP A 361 12.14 -9.77 -11.28
N HIS A 362 12.13 -10.76 -12.20
CA HIS A 362 13.27 -11.07 -13.08
C HIS A 362 13.18 -10.29 -14.38
N PHE A 363 14.08 -9.33 -14.56
CA PHE A 363 14.13 -8.49 -15.76
C PHE A 363 14.14 -9.34 -17.04
N ALA A 364 13.17 -9.13 -17.94
CA ALA A 364 12.98 -10.00 -19.11
C ALA A 364 14.17 -10.07 -20.07
N GLY A 365 15.04 -9.07 -20.05
CA GLY A 365 16.28 -9.10 -20.82
C GLY A 365 17.30 -10.13 -20.36
N PHE A 366 17.21 -10.59 -19.10
CA PHE A 366 18.19 -11.51 -18.53
C PHE A 366 17.81 -12.96 -18.84
N ARG A 367 18.80 -13.76 -19.25
CA ARG A 367 18.71 -15.21 -19.07
C ARG A 367 18.62 -15.57 -17.58
N SER A 368 18.21 -16.79 -17.26
CA SER A 368 18.42 -17.32 -15.91
C SER A 368 19.91 -17.23 -15.55
N PHE A 369 20.18 -16.81 -14.31
CA PHE A 369 21.55 -16.79 -13.80
C PHE A 369 22.11 -18.20 -13.73
N THR A 370 23.40 -18.36 -14.02
CA THR A 370 24.11 -19.63 -13.85
C THR A 370 24.25 -19.95 -12.36
N ILE A 371 24.55 -21.20 -12.03
CA ILE A 371 24.78 -21.61 -10.64
C ILE A 371 25.85 -20.72 -9.97
N LYS A 372 26.99 -20.49 -10.63
CA LYS A 372 28.06 -19.65 -10.10
C LYS A 372 27.58 -18.22 -9.81
N GLU A 373 26.86 -17.61 -10.76
CA GLU A 373 26.32 -16.26 -10.61
C GLU A 373 25.31 -16.17 -9.45
N ARG A 374 24.43 -17.17 -9.30
CA ARG A 374 23.47 -17.22 -8.18
C ARG A 374 24.18 -17.24 -6.83
N MET A 375 25.20 -18.10 -6.70
CA MET A 375 25.99 -18.20 -5.47
C MET A 375 26.72 -16.90 -5.18
N GLU A 376 27.28 -16.24 -6.19
CA GLU A 376 27.96 -14.95 -6.04
C GLU A 376 27.02 -13.82 -5.61
N ILE A 377 25.85 -13.70 -6.24
CA ILE A 377 24.81 -12.74 -5.87
C ILE A 377 24.38 -12.95 -4.40
N PHE A 378 24.13 -14.21 -4.02
CA PHE A 378 23.66 -14.56 -2.69
C PHE A 378 24.73 -14.34 -1.62
N ASN A 379 25.98 -14.71 -1.91
CA ASN A 379 27.11 -14.48 -1.02
C ASN A 379 27.34 -12.99 -0.78
N LEU A 380 27.27 -12.15 -1.82
CA LEU A 380 27.40 -10.70 -1.68
C LEU A 380 26.34 -10.14 -0.72
N MET A 381 25.10 -10.61 -0.81
CA MET A 381 24.03 -10.21 0.13
C MET A 381 24.39 -10.55 1.57
N ILE A 382 24.86 -11.77 1.84
CA ILE A 382 25.29 -12.23 3.18
C ILE A 382 26.51 -11.43 3.66
N GLU A 383 27.52 -11.25 2.83
CA GLU A 383 28.73 -10.46 3.14
C GLU A 383 28.35 -9.04 3.53
N ARG A 384 27.46 -8.40 2.77
CA ARG A 384 27.01 -7.03 3.06
C ARG A 384 26.19 -6.96 4.33
N ALA A 385 25.35 -7.94 4.61
CA ALA A 385 24.56 -8.01 5.84
C ALA A 385 25.44 -8.14 7.09
N ASN A 386 26.56 -8.85 6.98
CA ASN A 386 27.56 -9.01 8.04
C ASN A 386 28.39 -7.75 8.27
N ASN A 387 28.81 -7.09 7.18
CA ASN A 387 29.85 -6.06 7.24
C ASN A 387 29.31 -4.63 7.21
N SER A 388 28.05 -4.41 6.83
CA SER A 388 27.44 -3.08 6.76
C SER A 388 26.45 -2.84 7.90
N PRO A 389 26.60 -1.76 8.69
CA PRO A 389 25.58 -1.37 9.67
C PRO A 389 24.34 -0.75 8.99
N PHE A 390 24.37 -0.53 7.68
CA PHE A 390 23.31 0.13 6.93
C PHE A 390 22.47 -0.82 6.10
N TYR A 391 22.86 -2.09 5.93
CA TYR A 391 22.07 -3.09 5.20
C TYR A 391 21.52 -4.15 6.15
N HIS A 392 20.21 -4.39 6.07
CA HIS A 392 19.48 -5.25 7.01
C HIS A 392 18.48 -6.16 6.26
N PRO A 393 18.88 -7.36 5.84
CA PRO A 393 17.94 -8.36 5.35
C PRO A 393 17.26 -9.06 6.54
N PHE A 394 15.94 -9.21 6.43
CA PHE A 394 15.08 -9.91 7.37
C PHE A 394 14.27 -10.98 6.64
N LEU A 395 14.14 -12.15 7.26
CA LEU A 395 13.33 -13.24 6.74
C LEU A 395 11.95 -13.24 7.38
N LEU A 396 10.91 -13.35 6.56
CA LEU A 396 9.54 -13.58 7.01
C LEU A 396 9.43 -14.90 7.79
N LEU A 397 8.72 -14.89 8.93
CA LEU A 397 8.40 -16.07 9.72
C LEU A 397 7.44 -17.02 8.98
N LYS A 398 6.53 -16.45 8.19
CA LYS A 398 5.49 -17.19 7.46
C LYS A 398 5.44 -16.70 6.02
N PRO A 399 5.61 -17.60 5.03
CA PRO A 399 5.44 -17.25 3.62
C PRO A 399 4.04 -16.69 3.32
N SER A 400 3.01 -17.08 4.07
CA SER A 400 1.64 -16.57 3.86
C SER A 400 1.48 -15.05 3.99
N PHE A 401 2.47 -14.34 4.55
CA PHE A 401 2.50 -12.87 4.59
C PHE A 401 3.09 -12.25 3.31
N PHE A 402 3.20 -13.01 2.22
CA PHE A 402 3.62 -12.47 0.93
C PHE A 402 2.74 -11.29 0.53
N SER A 403 3.40 -10.16 0.30
CA SER A 403 2.75 -8.97 -0.22
C SER A 403 2.13 -9.26 -1.57
N LYS A 404 0.94 -8.73 -1.86
CA LYS A 404 0.36 -8.72 -3.22
C LYS A 404 1.23 -7.96 -4.24
N TYR A 405 2.07 -7.04 -3.74
CA TYR A 405 2.93 -6.17 -4.54
C TYR A 405 4.35 -6.12 -3.98
N ILE A 406 5.34 -5.88 -4.81
CA ILE A 406 6.62 -5.36 -4.29
C ILE A 406 6.36 -3.93 -3.81
N CYS A 407 6.74 -3.68 -2.56
CA CYS A 407 6.58 -2.38 -1.91
C CYS A 407 7.94 -1.83 -1.54
N VAL A 408 8.22 -0.59 -1.95
CA VAL A 408 9.43 0.13 -1.56
C VAL A 408 9.02 1.47 -0.98
N VAL A 409 9.26 1.65 0.32
CA VAL A 409 9.08 2.94 0.96
C VAL A 409 10.37 3.74 0.83
N TYR A 410 10.25 4.95 0.29
CA TYR A 410 11.31 5.95 0.29
C TYR A 410 11.01 6.95 1.38
N ASP A 411 11.87 6.95 2.42
CA ASP A 411 11.72 7.76 3.61
C ASP A 411 11.35 9.23 3.27
N GLN A 412 10.28 9.74 3.88
CA GLN A 412 9.72 11.08 3.71
C GLN A 412 9.27 11.48 2.29
N LEU A 413 9.27 10.56 1.32
CA LEU A 413 8.85 10.86 -0.06
C LEU A 413 7.54 10.18 -0.42
N GLY A 414 7.46 8.88 -0.22
CA GLY A 414 6.37 8.10 -0.77
C GLY A 414 6.68 6.62 -0.90
N ILE A 415 5.79 5.92 -1.58
CA ILE A 415 5.83 4.47 -1.70
C ILE A 415 5.73 4.09 -3.17
N LEU A 416 6.63 3.21 -3.61
CA LEU A 416 6.53 2.54 -4.89
C LEU A 416 5.83 1.20 -4.70
N LEU A 417 4.83 0.97 -5.54
CA LEU A 417 4.13 -0.31 -5.65
C LEU A 417 4.39 -0.88 -7.04
N CYS A 418 4.78 -2.15 -7.09
CA CYS A 418 5.00 -2.87 -8.34
C CYS A 418 4.34 -4.23 -8.27
N THR A 419 3.59 -4.59 -9.30
CA THR A 419 3.23 -6.00 -9.51
C THR A 419 4.49 -6.80 -9.81
N TYR A 420 4.58 -8.03 -9.33
CA TYR A 420 5.66 -8.98 -9.65
C TYR A 420 5.12 -10.11 -10.55
N ASP A 421 5.98 -11.03 -10.99
CA ASP A 421 5.69 -12.01 -12.05
C ASP A 421 5.32 -11.36 -13.39
N THR A 422 5.86 -10.16 -13.65
CA THR A 422 5.60 -9.44 -14.90
C THR A 422 6.49 -9.94 -16.03
N SER A 423 6.01 -9.82 -17.28
CA SER A 423 6.81 -10.13 -18.47
C SER A 423 7.86 -9.06 -18.81
N TYR A 424 7.95 -7.98 -18.00
CA TYR A 424 8.75 -6.77 -18.24
C TYR A 424 8.60 -6.13 -19.62
N GLN A 425 7.50 -6.42 -20.32
CA GLN A 425 7.12 -5.66 -21.48
C GLN A 425 6.60 -4.30 -21.02
N LEU A 426 7.45 -3.27 -21.15
CA LEU A 426 7.09 -1.88 -20.92
C LEU A 426 5.81 -1.56 -21.71
N ASN A 427 4.85 -0.88 -21.07
CA ASN A 427 3.52 -0.57 -21.60
C ASN A 427 2.56 -1.76 -21.83
N VAL A 428 2.94 -2.99 -21.48
CA VAL A 428 2.05 -4.18 -21.57
C VAL A 428 1.75 -4.72 -20.16
N ASP A 429 2.78 -5.07 -19.38
CA ASP A 429 2.60 -5.81 -18.11
C ASP A 429 3.33 -5.21 -16.89
N THR A 430 4.24 -4.23 -17.08
CA THR A 430 4.97 -3.64 -15.94
C THR A 430 4.12 -2.54 -15.29
N GLN A 431 3.30 -2.94 -14.32
CA GLN A 431 2.52 -2.01 -13.52
C GLN A 431 3.34 -1.54 -12.32
N MET A 432 3.98 -0.38 -12.49
CA MET A 432 4.79 0.27 -11.45
C MET A 432 4.31 1.69 -11.25
N ILE A 433 3.93 2.02 -10.02
CA ILE A 433 3.49 3.36 -9.65
C ILE A 433 4.28 3.87 -8.46
N PHE A 434 4.48 5.18 -8.42
CA PHE A 434 4.97 5.89 -7.24
C PHE A 434 3.86 6.76 -6.67
N LEU A 435 3.60 6.59 -5.37
CA LEU A 435 2.67 7.38 -4.60
C LEU A 435 3.45 8.41 -3.78
N ALA A 436 3.50 9.65 -4.28
CA ALA A 436 4.17 10.79 -3.65
C ALA A 436 3.36 11.32 -2.45
N LEU A 437 3.30 10.51 -1.40
CA LEU A 437 2.53 10.76 -0.17
C LEU A 437 3.44 10.56 1.05
N PRO A 438 4.18 11.60 1.49
CA PRO A 438 5.08 11.53 2.64
C PRO A 438 4.38 11.05 3.91
N GLU A 439 3.18 11.53 4.19
CA GLU A 439 2.44 11.15 5.40
C GLU A 439 2.07 9.65 5.39
N PHE A 440 1.86 9.08 4.20
CA PHE A 440 1.64 7.65 4.07
C PHE A 440 2.95 6.86 4.23
N ALA A 441 4.06 7.35 3.67
CA ALA A 441 5.37 6.75 3.84
C ALA A 441 5.81 6.70 5.31
N ASP A 442 5.53 7.74 6.09
CA ASP A 442 5.82 7.78 7.54
C ASP A 442 5.01 6.71 8.29
N ARG A 443 3.69 6.64 8.04
CA ARG A 443 2.83 5.61 8.64
C ARG A 443 3.22 4.20 8.23
N PHE A 444 3.67 4.02 6.99
CA PHE A 444 4.18 2.73 6.53
C PHE A 444 5.49 2.38 7.21
N THR A 445 6.40 3.33 7.37
CA THR A 445 7.67 3.14 8.09
C THR A 445 7.42 2.73 9.54
N ASP A 446 6.50 3.40 10.24
CA ASP A 446 6.09 3.02 11.60
C ASP A 446 5.54 1.58 11.63
N CYS A 447 4.66 1.23 10.66
CA CYS A 447 4.13 -0.14 10.55
C CYS A 447 5.26 -1.15 10.28
N TYR A 448 6.21 -0.80 9.43
CA TYR A 448 7.33 -1.66 9.07
C TYR A 448 8.21 -1.98 10.28
N LEU A 449 8.64 -0.94 11.00
CA LEU A 449 9.57 -1.06 12.12
C LEU A 449 8.91 -1.58 13.40
N ASP A 450 7.69 -1.14 13.72
CA ASP A 450 7.05 -1.47 14.99
C ASP A 450 6.14 -2.70 14.95
N PHE A 451 5.82 -3.20 13.75
CA PHE A 451 4.87 -4.30 13.59
C PHE A 451 5.39 -5.39 12.65
N LEU A 452 5.80 -5.08 11.41
CA LEU A 452 6.25 -6.11 10.48
C LEU A 452 7.55 -6.79 10.92
N LEU A 453 8.58 -6.01 11.29
CA LEU A 453 9.83 -6.58 11.76
C LEU A 453 9.67 -7.38 13.06
N PRO A 454 9.00 -6.87 14.12
CA PRO A 454 8.95 -7.58 15.39
C PRO A 454 7.99 -8.77 15.41
N GLU A 455 6.88 -8.71 14.67
CA GLU A 455 5.81 -9.71 14.77
C GLU A 455 5.80 -10.71 13.59
N HIS A 456 6.37 -10.34 12.45
CA HIS A 456 6.30 -11.14 11.22
C HIS A 456 7.66 -11.57 10.65
N CYS A 457 8.77 -11.14 11.23
CA CYS A 457 10.11 -11.51 10.78
C CYS A 457 10.92 -12.23 11.87
N HIS A 458 11.87 -13.04 11.43
CA HIS A 458 12.96 -13.49 12.30
C HIS A 458 13.80 -12.28 12.75
N THR A 459 14.53 -12.42 13.87
CA THR A 459 15.50 -11.37 14.27
C THR A 459 16.59 -11.23 13.19
N LYS A 460 17.39 -10.17 13.28
CA LYS A 460 18.50 -9.96 12.32
C LYS A 460 19.48 -11.13 12.35
N GLU A 461 19.86 -11.57 13.54
CA GLU A 461 20.81 -12.66 13.76
C GLU A 461 20.27 -13.98 13.21
N GLU A 462 19.00 -14.27 13.50
CA GLU A 462 18.36 -15.51 13.03
C GLU A 462 18.13 -15.49 11.52
N SER A 463 17.73 -14.35 10.95
CA SER A 463 17.59 -14.18 9.50
C SER A 463 18.91 -14.43 8.78
N LEU A 464 19.99 -13.87 9.30
CA LEU A 464 21.32 -14.04 8.73
C LEU A 464 21.80 -15.48 8.85
N ARG A 465 21.61 -16.12 10.02
CA ARG A 465 21.92 -17.54 10.23
C ARG A 465 21.22 -18.43 9.19
N LEU A 466 19.92 -18.25 9.02
CA LEU A 466 19.12 -19.02 8.06
C LEU A 466 19.52 -18.76 6.60
N LEU A 467 19.87 -17.53 6.25
CA LEU A 467 20.41 -17.20 4.93
C LEU A 467 21.76 -17.89 4.69
N THR A 468 22.64 -17.91 5.69
CA THR A 468 23.93 -18.62 5.61
C THR A 468 23.75 -20.13 5.51
N ASP A 469 22.88 -20.73 6.33
CA ASP A 469 22.56 -22.16 6.25
C ASP A 469 22.05 -22.54 4.84
N LEU A 470 21.19 -21.70 4.25
CA LEU A 470 20.69 -21.90 2.90
C LEU A 470 21.80 -21.77 1.84
N TYR A 471 22.72 -20.82 2.00
CA TYR A 471 23.88 -20.70 1.13
C TYR A 471 24.74 -21.95 1.18
N ASP A 472 25.07 -22.43 2.38
CA ASP A 472 25.94 -23.60 2.58
C ASP A 472 25.32 -24.89 2.00
N GLU A 473 24.00 -25.08 2.18
CA GLU A 473 23.24 -26.17 1.56
C GLU A 473 23.43 -26.20 0.04
N TYR A 474 23.32 -25.03 -0.61
CA TYR A 474 23.43 -24.92 -2.06
C TYR A 474 24.88 -24.94 -2.56
N ALA A 475 25.83 -24.44 -1.76
CA ALA A 475 27.26 -24.56 -2.03
C ALA A 475 27.68 -26.03 -2.07
N GLU A 476 27.24 -26.84 -1.10
CA GLU A 476 27.47 -28.28 -1.09
C GLU A 476 26.80 -28.97 -2.29
N LYS A 477 25.51 -28.69 -2.51
CA LYS A 477 24.71 -29.25 -3.62
C LYS A 477 25.34 -28.99 -5.00
N TYR A 478 25.95 -27.83 -5.19
CA TYR A 478 26.55 -27.43 -6.45
C TYR A 478 28.06 -27.65 -6.51
N SER A 479 28.69 -28.05 -5.40
CA SER A 479 30.15 -28.20 -5.28
C SER A 479 30.91 -26.90 -5.59
N VAL A 480 30.42 -25.76 -5.08
CA VAL A 480 30.99 -24.41 -5.28
C VAL A 480 31.57 -23.86 -4.00
#